data_AF-A0A662VRF2-F1
#
_entry.id   AF-A0A662VRF2-F1
#
_cell.length_a   1.000
_cell.length_b   1.000
_cell.length_c   1.000
_cell.angle_alpha   90.00
_cell.angle_beta   90.00
_cell.angle_gamma   90.00
#
_symmetry.space_group_name_H-M   'P 1'
#
loop_
_entity.id
_entity.type
_entity.pdbx_description
1 polymer ?
#
loop_
_entity_poly.entity_id
_entity_poly.type
_entity_poly.pdbx_seq_one_letter_code
_entity_poly.pdbx_strand_id
1 'polypeptide(L)'
;MVIEMDINLDEFLEMEHITKAYEVVGEWEFVIENCPERLKIKVVKRPDGKFIGIANFLIQEPGRSNPYLSHQIKDSVHDALKESIAGFLANWNPSLANQIKLFPYEGY
;
A
#
# COMPACT_ATOMS: atom_id res chain seq x y z
N MET A 1 8.68 -19.16 0.29
CA MET A 1 7.36 -19.81 0.32
C MET A 1 6.37 -18.76 -0.13
N VAL A 2 5.87 -18.85 -1.36
CA VAL A 2 4.80 -17.97 -1.85
C VAL A 2 3.54 -18.43 -1.14
N ILE A 3 2.93 -17.56 -0.35
CA ILE A 3 1.65 -17.85 0.29
C ILE A 3 0.61 -17.58 -0.80
N GLU A 4 0.17 -18.62 -1.51
CA GLU A 4 -1.02 -18.53 -2.36
C GLU A 4 -2.22 -18.36 -1.44
N MET A 5 -2.66 -17.12 -1.27
CA MET A 5 -3.91 -16.76 -0.63
C MET A 5 -4.74 -16.02 -1.68
N ASP A 6 -5.88 -16.60 -2.07
CA ASP A 6 -6.86 -15.93 -2.94
C ASP A 6 -7.43 -14.71 -2.20
N ILE A 7 -6.80 -13.55 -2.38
CA ILE A 7 -7.32 -12.26 -1.91
C ILE A 7 -8.31 -11.76 -2.96
N ASN A 8 -9.55 -11.48 -2.54
CA ASN A 8 -10.52 -10.86 -3.42
C ASN A 8 -10.15 -9.39 -3.66
N LEU A 9 -9.52 -9.09 -4.80
CA LEU A 9 -9.06 -7.74 -5.12
C LEU A 9 -10.18 -6.74 -5.35
N ASP A 10 -11.40 -7.20 -5.66
CA ASP A 10 -12.53 -6.32 -5.95
C ASP A 10 -12.93 -5.49 -4.73
N GLU A 11 -12.69 -5.97 -3.51
CA GLU A 11 -12.99 -5.22 -2.28
C GLU A 11 -12.15 -3.94 -2.16
N PHE A 12 -10.95 -3.92 -2.76
CA PHE A 12 -10.08 -2.74 -2.72
C PHE A 12 -10.55 -1.68 -3.72
N LEU A 13 -11.31 -2.05 -4.74
CA LEU A 13 -11.94 -1.11 -5.67
C LEU A 13 -13.05 -0.29 -4.98
N GLU A 14 -13.55 -0.74 -3.82
CA GLU A 14 -14.47 0.02 -2.98
C GLU A 14 -13.75 1.11 -2.15
N MET A 15 -12.42 1.07 -2.08
CA MET A 15 -11.63 2.10 -1.38
C MET A 15 -11.45 3.34 -2.25
N GLU A 16 -11.47 4.50 -1.61
CA GLU A 16 -11.41 5.79 -2.30
C GLU A 16 -10.19 5.89 -3.21
N HIS A 17 -10.40 6.38 -4.43
CA HIS A 17 -9.39 6.62 -5.47
C HIS A 17 -8.71 5.39 -6.09
N ILE A 18 -8.98 4.16 -5.63
CA ILE A 18 -8.46 2.97 -6.31
C ILE A 18 -9.28 2.72 -7.57
N THR A 19 -8.60 2.64 -8.72
CA THR A 19 -9.23 2.43 -10.02
C THR A 19 -9.01 1.02 -10.55
N LYS A 20 -7.87 0.40 -10.19
CA LYS A 20 -7.47 -0.94 -10.63
C LYS A 20 -6.61 -1.59 -9.54
N ALA A 21 -6.77 -2.90 -9.36
CA ALA A 21 -5.95 -3.71 -8.47
C ALA A 21 -5.48 -4.97 -9.21
N TYR A 22 -4.25 -5.39 -8.94
CA TYR A 22 -3.61 -6.54 -9.56
C TYR A 22 -2.81 -7.33 -8.54
N GLU A 23 -2.69 -8.63 -8.75
CA GLU A 23 -1.67 -9.45 -8.10
C GLU A 23 -0.63 -9.88 -9.14
N VAL A 24 0.64 -9.65 -8.83
CA VAL A 24 1.78 -10.00 -9.66
C VAL A 24 2.79 -10.77 -8.80
N VAL A 25 2.75 -12.11 -8.87
CA VAL A 25 3.72 -12.99 -8.18
C VAL A 25 3.79 -12.72 -6.67
N GLY A 26 2.65 -12.59 -5.99
CA GLY A 26 2.57 -12.31 -4.55
C GLY A 26 2.90 -10.87 -4.15
N GLU A 27 2.98 -9.96 -5.11
CA GLU A 27 2.98 -8.50 -4.93
C GLU A 27 1.64 -7.94 -5.41
N TRP A 28 1.04 -7.04 -4.62
CA TRP A 28 -0.23 -6.40 -4.99
C TRP A 28 0.02 -5.00 -5.52
N GLU A 29 -0.48 -4.71 -6.72
CA GLU A 29 -0.33 -3.41 -7.36
C GLU A 29 -1.68 -2.68 -7.47
N PHE A 30 -1.69 -1.41 -7.08
CA PHE A 30 -2.87 -0.56 -7.09
C PHE A 30 -2.63 0.67 -7.97
N VAL A 31 -3.58 0.93 -8.88
CA VAL A 31 -3.63 2.17 -9.65
C VAL A 31 -4.56 3.13 -8.94
N ILE A 32 -4.00 4.23 -8.47
CA ILE A 32 -4.69 5.25 -7.69
C ILE A 32 -4.88 6.50 -8.55
N GLU A 33 -6.06 7.11 -8.46
CA GLU A 33 -6.42 8.33 -9.18
C GLU A 33 -5.36 9.43 -9.03
N ASN A 34 -4.90 9.97 -10.17
CA ASN A 34 -3.85 10.99 -10.28
C ASN A 34 -2.50 10.61 -9.63
N CYS A 35 -2.29 9.36 -9.23
CA CYS A 35 -1.01 8.90 -8.72
C CYS A 35 -0.08 8.59 -9.90
N PRO A 36 1.12 9.21 -9.98
CA PRO A 36 2.01 9.03 -11.12
C PRO A 36 2.60 7.63 -11.21
N GLU A 37 2.65 6.92 -10.07
CA GLU A 37 3.23 5.60 -9.93
C GLU A 37 2.20 4.60 -9.40
N ARG A 38 2.40 3.30 -9.68
CA ARG A 38 1.60 2.26 -9.03
C ARG A 38 2.03 2.13 -7.57
N LEU A 39 1.06 2.09 -6.66
CA LEU A 39 1.32 1.67 -5.29
C LEU A 39 1.49 0.15 -5.32
N LYS A 40 2.68 -0.33 -4.98
CA LYS A 40 2.97 -1.75 -4.89
C LYS A 40 3.11 -2.12 -3.43
N ILE A 41 2.51 -3.22 -3.02
CA ILE A 41 2.54 -3.70 -1.63
C ILE A 41 3.03 -5.14 -1.61
N LYS A 42 4.04 -5.40 -0.80
CA LYS A 42 4.49 -6.74 -0.44
C LYS A 42 4.04 -7.05 0.97
N VAL A 43 3.55 -8.25 1.19
CA VAL A 43 3.24 -8.72 2.54
C VAL A 43 4.33 -9.68 3.01
N VAL A 44 4.96 -9.34 4.13
CA VAL A 44 6.05 -10.12 4.72
C VAL A 44 5.55 -10.83 5.97
N LYS A 45 5.81 -12.13 6.06
CA LYS A 45 5.57 -12.92 7.27
C LYS A 45 6.74 -12.78 8.23
N ARG A 46 6.44 -12.41 9.47
CA ARG A 46 7.38 -12.28 10.58
C ARG A 46 7.65 -13.64 11.25
N PRO A 47 8.75 -13.76 12.04
CA PRO A 47 9.06 -14.98 12.79
C PRO A 47 7.98 -15.37 13.82
N ASP A 48 7.23 -14.39 14.34
CA ASP A 48 6.10 -14.60 15.26
C ASP A 48 4.81 -15.05 14.56
N GLY A 49 4.87 -15.31 13.24
CA GLY A 49 3.74 -15.78 12.44
C GLY A 49 2.81 -14.66 11.96
N LYS A 50 3.05 -13.41 12.35
CA LYS A 50 2.26 -12.24 11.94
C LYS A 50 2.72 -11.67 10.61
N PHE A 51 1.97 -10.70 10.08
CA PHE A 51 2.19 -10.12 8.76
C PHE A 51 2.35 -8.61 8.82
N ILE A 52 3.16 -8.05 7.92
CA ILE A 52 3.29 -6.62 7.69
C ILE A 52 3.16 -6.38 6.20
N GLY A 53 2.33 -5.42 5.79
CA GLY A 53 2.31 -4.91 4.43
C GLY A 53 3.31 -3.76 4.31
N ILE A 54 4.12 -3.79 3.26
CA ILE A 54 5.15 -2.80 2.99
C ILE A 54 4.85 -2.19 1.64
N ALA A 55 4.67 -0.86 1.59
CA ALA A 55 4.50 -0.12 0.35
C ALA A 55 5.86 0.23 -0.28
N ASN A 56 5.91 0.30 -1.61
CA ASN A 56 7.09 0.72 -2.36
C ASN A 56 7.48 2.18 -2.19
N PHE A 57 6.57 3.01 -1.67
CA PHE A 57 6.83 4.42 -1.41
C PHE A 57 6.47 4.80 0.02
N LEU A 58 7.25 5.73 0.57
CA LEU A 58 6.80 6.59 1.64
C LEU A 58 6.10 7.82 1.02
N ILE A 59 4.98 8.23 1.60
CA ILE A 59 4.16 9.34 1.12
C ILE A 59 4.33 10.58 2.01
N GLN A 60 4.59 11.74 1.41
CA GLN A 60 4.66 13.01 2.12
C GLN A 60 3.69 14.01 1.50
N GLU A 61 2.60 14.26 2.21
CA GLU A 61 1.64 15.32 1.89
C GLU A 61 2.24 16.72 2.13
N PRO A 62 1.66 17.76 1.50
CA PRO A 62 2.10 19.15 1.71
C PRO A 62 2.04 19.54 3.19
N GLY A 63 3.12 20.16 3.70
CA GLY A 63 3.19 20.63 5.09
C GLY A 63 3.62 19.57 6.11
N ARG A 64 3.71 18.29 5.72
CA ARG A 64 4.25 17.25 6.60
C ARG A 64 5.77 17.27 6.60
N SER A 65 6.40 17.21 7.78
CA SER A 65 7.87 17.26 7.88
C SER A 65 8.55 15.95 7.46
N ASN A 66 7.96 14.80 7.79
CA ASN A 66 8.53 13.48 7.54
C ASN A 66 7.61 12.62 6.67
N PRO A 67 8.14 11.89 5.68
CA PRO A 67 7.34 10.98 4.88
C PRO A 67 6.78 9.82 5.73
N TYR A 68 5.61 9.34 5.35
CA TYR A 68 4.85 8.32 6.04
C TYR A 68 4.96 6.97 5.35
N LEU A 69 5.05 5.91 6.14
CA LEU A 69 4.89 4.53 5.71
C LEU A 69 4.00 3.81 6.73
N SER A 70 2.93 3.18 6.26
CA SER A 70 2.17 2.26 7.11
C SER A 70 2.98 0.98 7.32
N HIS A 71 3.23 0.63 8.58
CA HIS A 71 4.06 -0.51 8.96
C HIS A 71 3.47 -1.23 10.19
N GLN A 72 2.15 -1.44 10.18
CA GLN A 72 1.48 -2.12 11.28
C GLN A 72 1.57 -3.64 11.13
N ILE A 73 1.63 -4.31 12.27
CA ILE A 73 1.64 -5.77 12.37
C ILE A 73 0.20 -6.25 12.44
N LYS A 74 -0.18 -7.19 11.57
CA LYS A 74 -1.51 -7.77 11.50
C LYS A 74 -1.46 -9.29 11.58
N ASP A 75 -2.60 -9.90 11.90
CA ASP A 75 -2.69 -11.35 12.10
C ASP A 75 -2.97 -12.12 10.79
N SER A 76 -3.29 -11.42 9.70
CA SER A 76 -3.51 -12.00 8.37
C SER A 76 -2.83 -11.20 7.25
N VAL A 77 -2.59 -11.85 6.09
CA VAL A 77 -2.07 -11.19 4.88
C VAL A 77 -3.06 -10.13 4.39
N HIS A 78 -4.34 -10.45 4.41
CA HIS A 78 -5.44 -9.57 4.00
C HIS A 78 -5.46 -8.27 4.82
N ASP A 79 -5.43 -8.38 6.15
CA ASP A 79 -5.43 -7.22 7.03
C ASP A 79 -4.16 -6.38 6.86
N ALA A 80 -3.02 -7.03 6.66
CA ALA A 80 -1.73 -6.37 6.42
C ALA A 80 -1.78 -5.56 5.12
N LEU A 81 -2.32 -6.14 4.05
CA LEU A 81 -2.51 -5.46 2.77
C LEU A 81 -3.46 -4.27 2.90
N LYS A 82 -4.64 -4.50 3.49
CA LYS A 82 -5.68 -3.48 3.70
C LYS A 82 -5.20 -2.30 4.52
N GLU A 83 -4.45 -2.54 5.59
CA GLU A 83 -3.89 -1.48 6.41
C GLU A 83 -2.83 -0.66 5.69
N SER A 84 -1.98 -1.30 4.89
CA SER A 84 -0.94 -0.58 4.12
C SER A 84 -1.57 0.32 3.05
N ILE A 85 -2.61 -0.15 2.38
CA ILE A 85 -3.38 0.64 1.41
C ILE A 85 -4.09 1.79 2.12
N ALA A 86 -4.85 1.50 3.19
CA ALA A 86 -5.58 2.51 3.94
C ALA A 86 -4.66 3.61 4.48
N GLY A 87 -3.48 3.22 4.99
CA GLY A 87 -2.48 4.16 5.45
C GLY A 87 -1.93 5.04 4.32
N PHE A 88 -1.68 4.49 3.13
CA PHE A 88 -1.29 5.32 1.98
C PHE A 88 -2.40 6.29 1.59
N LEU A 89 -3.62 5.78 1.41
CA LEU A 89 -4.78 6.57 0.99
C LEU A 89 -5.14 7.68 1.97
N ALA A 90 -4.95 7.46 3.27
CA ALA A 90 -5.15 8.49 4.29
C ALA A 90 -4.24 9.73 4.11
N ASN A 91 -3.17 9.61 3.34
CA ASN A 91 -2.22 10.69 3.03
C ASN A 91 -2.24 11.07 1.54
N TRP A 92 -3.10 10.44 0.75
CA TRP A 92 -3.26 10.68 -0.68
C TRP A 92 -4.48 11.56 -0.94
N ASN A 93 -4.27 12.66 -1.65
CA ASN A 93 -5.36 13.50 -2.15
C ASN A 93 -5.11 13.78 -3.64
N PRO A 94 -5.94 13.25 -4.56
CA PRO A 94 -5.75 13.42 -6.00
C PRO A 94 -5.75 14.89 -6.44
N SER A 95 -6.42 15.78 -5.71
CA SER A 95 -6.45 17.23 -6.01
C SER A 95 -5.11 17.92 -5.68
N LEU A 96 -4.26 17.28 -4.87
CA LEU A 96 -2.95 17.78 -4.45
C LEU A 96 -1.80 16.90 -4.97
N ALA A 97 -2.07 15.99 -5.92
CA ALA A 97 -1.11 14.99 -6.39
C ALA A 97 0.24 15.59 -6.84
N ASN A 98 0.23 16.79 -7.45
CA ASN A 98 1.43 17.49 -7.89
C ASN A 98 2.30 18.09 -6.75
N GLN A 99 1.77 18.11 -5.51
CA GLN A 99 2.47 18.61 -4.33
C GLN A 99 2.85 17.48 -3.36
N ILE A 100 2.23 16.30 -3.50
CA ILE A 100 2.58 15.10 -2.72
C ILE A 100 3.89 14.54 -3.27
N LYS A 101 4.82 14.20 -2.37
CA LYS A 101 6.08 13.54 -2.72
C LYS A 101 6.00 12.06 -2.38
N LEU A 102 6.40 11.23 -3.34
CA LEU A 102 6.57 9.78 -3.16
C LEU A 102 8.08 9.49 -3.10
N PHE A 103 8.54 8.93 -1.98
CA PHE A 103 9.93 8.56 -1.79
C PHE A 103 10.06 7.04 -1.91
N PRO A 104 10.87 6.51 -2.84
CA PRO A 104 11.13 5.07 -2.90
C PRO A 104 11.58 4.54 -1.54
N TYR A 105 10.97 3.47 -1.06
CA TYR A 105 11.36 2.84 0.20
C TYR A 105 12.43 1.78 -0.06
N GLU A 106 13.65 2.00 0.44
CA GLU A 106 14.77 1.05 0.27
C GLU A 106 14.51 -0.31 0.93
N GLY A 107 13.63 -0.37 1.93
CA GLY A 107 13.24 -1.62 2.61
C GLY A 107 12.13 -2.39 1.91
N TYR A 108 11.78 -2.02 0.67
CA TYR A 108 10.73 -2.65 -0.13
C TYR A 108 11.18 -3.92 -0.87
#